data_AF-A0A3B9L4K8-F1
#
_entry.id   AF-A0A3B9L4K8-F1
#
_cell.length_a   1.000
_cell.length_b   1.000
_cell.length_c   1.000
_cell.angle_alpha   90.00
_cell.angle_beta   90.00
_cell.angle_gamma   90.00
#
_symmetry.space_group_name_H-M   'P 1'
#
loop_
_entity.id
_entity.type
_entity.pdbx_description
1 polymer ?
#
loop_
_entity_poly.entity_id
_entity_poly.type
_entity_poly.pdbx_seq_one_letter_code
_entity_poly.pdbx_strand_id
1 'polypeptide(L)'
;MKFQQQKLIFNKIFNRHQFARVFIDPALIVFMLYAVSVYREGTLYPEYIVLSVIIFALTFPGAWIQQKSWFADVKNTLIHWFTVTGVLLIFGYTTGYLVKFSLTVLLDWFVATPIVLVLAHDVVGRYLSSESYLATIKKTAIIVGDNDLGYQLSGRIQANPTYAIDLKGYFDDIALDSTRGSFERKAPLIGAILDVPNYVKQHAIDIIYIALPASPDSKVILLLDHLKDTTASIYFVPDFFLTDLIQARIDDIDGMPVVAVCETPFSGIHRIIKRLSDVILATVILLLISPLMLLLALGVKLSSPGPIIFKQRRYGLDGREIIVY
;
A
#
# COMPACT_ATOMS: atom_id res chain seq x y z
N MET A 1 -5.09 -4.93 -9.00
CA MET A 1 -3.77 -4.63 -8.39
C MET A 1 -3.28 -3.21 -8.74
N LYS A 2 -4.20 -2.23 -8.91
CA LYS A 2 -3.94 -0.84 -9.35
C LYS A 2 -3.97 0.21 -8.23
N PHE A 3 -4.17 -0.19 -6.96
CA PHE A 3 -4.42 0.74 -5.85
C PHE A 3 -3.31 0.81 -4.79
N GLN A 4 -2.23 0.03 -4.91
CA GLN A 4 -1.21 -0.04 -3.85
C GLN A 4 -0.06 0.98 -3.97
N GLN A 5 0.00 1.79 -5.03
CA GLN A 5 1.21 2.58 -5.30
C GLN A 5 1.07 4.10 -5.19
N GLN A 6 -0.16 4.62 -5.11
CA GLN A 6 -0.37 5.97 -4.56
C GLN A 6 -0.02 6.08 -3.06
N LYS A 7 0.21 4.94 -2.40
CA LYS A 7 0.50 4.86 -0.97
C LYS A 7 1.89 5.34 -0.57
N LEU A 8 2.84 5.47 -1.51
CA LEU A 8 4.25 5.68 -1.14
C LEU A 8 4.66 7.14 -0.99
N ILE A 9 4.04 8.05 -1.76
CA ILE A 9 4.28 9.51 -1.62
C ILE A 9 3.45 10.08 -0.45
N PHE A 10 2.36 9.41 -0.06
CA PHE A 10 1.53 9.78 1.09
C PHE A 10 2.04 9.24 2.45
N ASN A 11 3.14 8.47 2.46
CA ASN A 11 3.60 7.73 3.64
C ASN A 11 4.43 8.57 4.64
N LYS A 12 4.51 9.89 4.45
CA LYS A 12 5.22 10.81 5.35
C LYS A 12 4.32 11.78 6.13
N ILE A 13 3.00 11.58 6.05
CA ILE A 13 2.04 12.25 6.94
C ILE A 13 1.50 11.16 7.87
N PHE A 14 2.30 10.80 8.87
CA PHE A 14 1.89 9.90 9.94
C PHE A 14 0.84 10.60 10.80
N ASN A 15 -0.39 10.64 10.30
CA ASN A 15 -1.50 11.28 10.98
C ASN A 15 -1.84 10.42 12.21
N ARG A 16 -2.00 11.02 13.40
CA ARG A 16 -2.35 10.32 14.66
C ARG A 16 -3.51 9.33 14.50
N HIS A 17 -4.42 9.64 13.57
CA HIS A 17 -5.57 8.81 13.24
C HIS A 17 -5.24 7.58 12.37
N GLN A 18 -4.26 7.64 11.47
CA GLN A 18 -3.79 6.46 10.73
C GLN A 18 -3.05 5.48 11.64
N PHE A 19 -2.30 5.99 12.63
CA PHE A 19 -1.67 5.15 13.65
C PHE A 19 -2.72 4.39 14.46
N ALA A 20 -3.77 5.07 14.95
CA ALA A 20 -4.85 4.42 15.69
C ALA A 20 -5.52 3.29 14.90
N ARG A 21 -5.73 3.47 13.58
CA ARG A 21 -6.34 2.45 12.70
C ARG A 21 -5.61 1.11 12.70
N VAL A 22 -4.27 1.15 12.80
CA VAL A 22 -3.44 -0.06 12.80
C VAL A 22 -3.70 -0.96 14.00
N PHE A 23 -4.23 -0.40 15.09
CA PHE A 23 -4.53 -1.15 16.32
C PHE A 23 -5.99 -1.56 16.46
N ILE A 24 -6.91 -1.02 15.64
CA ILE A 24 -8.35 -1.29 15.78
C ILE A 24 -8.66 -2.78 15.58
N ASP A 25 -8.26 -3.36 14.45
CA ASP A 25 -8.59 -4.77 14.15
C ASP A 25 -7.98 -5.73 15.19
N PRO A 26 -6.67 -5.67 15.51
CA PRO A 26 -6.09 -6.55 16.52
C PRO A 26 -6.75 -6.41 17.89
N ALA A 27 -7.05 -5.18 18.32
CA ALA A 27 -7.69 -4.93 19.60
C ALA A 27 -9.12 -5.48 19.64
N LEU A 28 -9.91 -5.29 18.57
CA LEU A 28 -11.28 -5.80 18.48
C LEU A 28 -11.32 -7.33 18.44
N ILE A 29 -10.40 -7.97 17.71
CA ILE A 29 -10.34 -9.44 17.64
C ILE A 29 -10.03 -10.04 19.02
N VAL A 30 -9.06 -9.46 19.74
CA VAL A 30 -8.70 -9.87 21.11
C VAL A 30 -9.84 -9.60 22.08
N PHE A 31 -10.45 -8.41 22.01
CA PHE A 31 -11.60 -8.06 22.84
C PHE A 31 -12.75 -9.05 22.65
N MET A 32 -13.06 -9.41 21.40
CA MET A 32 -14.09 -10.40 21.10
C MET A 32 -13.76 -11.79 21.66
N LEU A 33 -12.49 -12.20 21.64
CA LEU A 33 -12.08 -13.47 22.25
C LEU A 33 -12.38 -13.47 23.75
N TYR A 34 -12.01 -12.38 24.44
CA TYR A 34 -12.23 -12.24 25.88
C TYR A 34 -13.71 -12.13 26.23
N ALA A 35 -14.48 -11.37 25.46
CA ALA A 35 -15.91 -11.22 25.66
C ALA A 35 -16.64 -12.56 25.55
N VAL A 36 -16.32 -13.35 24.51
CA VAL A 36 -16.95 -14.66 24.29
C VAL A 36 -16.50 -15.69 25.33
N SER A 37 -15.22 -15.72 25.71
CA SER A 37 -14.73 -16.66 26.73
C SER A 37 -15.37 -16.39 28.10
N VAL A 38 -15.42 -15.12 28.53
CA VAL A 38 -16.09 -14.73 29.78
C VAL A 38 -17.60 -15.00 29.72
N TYR A 39 -18.25 -14.74 28.57
CA TYR A 39 -19.68 -15.01 28.40
C TYR A 39 -20.03 -16.50 28.50
N ARG A 40 -19.21 -17.38 27.93
CA ARG A 40 -19.48 -18.83 27.89
C ARG A 40 -19.01 -19.58 29.12
N GLU A 41 -17.87 -19.19 29.68
CA GLU A 41 -17.21 -19.96 30.73
C GLU A 41 -17.15 -19.22 32.08
N GLY A 42 -17.60 -17.96 32.13
CA GLY A 42 -17.67 -17.15 33.35
C GLY A 42 -16.33 -16.60 33.84
N THR A 43 -15.21 -17.11 33.32
CA THR A 43 -13.85 -16.70 33.69
C THR A 43 -12.92 -16.71 32.49
N LEU A 44 -11.87 -15.88 32.52
CA LEU A 44 -10.84 -15.84 31.48
C LEU A 44 -9.68 -16.78 31.86
N TYR A 45 -9.63 -17.98 31.26
CA TYR A 45 -8.54 -18.92 31.50
C TYR A 45 -7.20 -18.48 30.86
N PRO A 46 -6.04 -18.89 31.41
CA PRO A 46 -4.72 -18.49 30.93
C PRO A 46 -4.46 -18.80 29.45
N GLU A 47 -5.00 -19.90 28.94
CA GLU A 47 -4.90 -20.30 27.53
C GLU A 47 -5.48 -19.24 26.58
N TYR A 48 -6.57 -18.56 26.95
CA TYR A 48 -7.15 -17.47 26.16
C TYR A 48 -6.27 -16.21 26.18
N ILE A 49 -5.56 -15.95 27.28
CA ILE A 49 -4.61 -14.85 27.37
C ILE A 49 -3.42 -15.11 26.43
N VAL A 50 -2.86 -16.31 26.45
CA VAL A 50 -1.76 -16.70 25.53
C VAL A 50 -2.22 -16.60 24.08
N LEU A 51 -3.41 -17.13 23.77
CA LEU A 51 -3.99 -17.07 22.43
C LEU A 51 -4.19 -15.61 21.97
N SER A 52 -4.60 -14.71 22.86
CA SER A 52 -4.78 -13.29 22.54
C SER A 52 -3.48 -12.60 22.11
N VAL A 53 -2.36 -12.93 22.75
CA VAL A 53 -1.04 -12.37 22.40
C VAL A 53 -0.61 -12.84 21.01
N ILE A 54 -0.84 -14.12 20.70
CA ILE A 54 -0.55 -14.69 19.38
C ILE A 54 -1.43 -14.03 18.32
N ILE A 55 -2.73 -13.91 18.58
CA ILE A 55 -3.69 -13.24 17.68
C ILE A 55 -3.27 -11.80 17.42
N PHE A 56 -2.97 -11.05 18.48
CA PHE A 56 -2.55 -9.65 18.37
C PHE A 56 -1.29 -9.54 17.52
N ALA A 57 -0.28 -10.38 17.77
CA ALA A 57 0.96 -10.39 17.01
C ALA A 57 0.75 -10.75 15.53
N LEU A 58 -0.15 -11.69 15.22
CA LEU A 58 -0.46 -12.10 13.85
C LEU A 58 -1.31 -11.10 13.07
N THR A 59 -2.14 -10.35 13.77
CA THR A 59 -3.08 -9.38 13.17
C THR A 59 -2.49 -7.97 13.11
N PHE A 60 -1.42 -7.70 13.87
CA PHE A 60 -0.71 -6.43 13.83
C PHE A 60 0.37 -6.41 12.73
N PRO A 61 0.46 -5.34 11.92
CA PRO A 61 -0.42 -4.17 11.85
C PRO A 61 -1.79 -4.52 11.21
N GLY A 62 -2.88 -3.95 11.75
CA GLY A 62 -4.24 -4.15 11.26
C GLY A 62 -4.38 -3.93 9.75
N ALA A 63 -5.18 -4.77 9.11
CA ALA A 63 -5.29 -4.82 7.66
C ALA A 63 -6.31 -3.82 7.08
N TRP A 64 -6.98 -3.03 7.93
CA TRP A 64 -7.99 -2.08 7.48
C TRP A 64 -7.42 -1.00 6.55
N ILE A 65 -7.72 -1.16 5.25
CA ILE A 65 -7.46 -0.19 4.20
C ILE A 65 -8.84 0.23 3.68
N GLN A 66 -9.26 1.46 4.01
CA GLN A 66 -10.53 2.00 3.54
C GLN A 66 -10.53 2.09 2.01
N GLN A 67 -11.32 1.23 1.35
CA GLN A 67 -11.53 1.28 -0.10
C GLN A 67 -12.78 2.09 -0.42
N LYS A 68 -12.88 2.55 -1.67
CA LYS A 68 -14.06 3.31 -2.13
C LYS A 68 -15.34 2.48 -2.20
N SER A 69 -15.24 1.14 -2.15
CA SER A 69 -16.38 0.24 -2.28
C SER A 69 -16.55 -0.60 -1.03
N TRP A 70 -17.72 -0.47 -0.39
CA TRP A 70 -18.12 -1.24 0.79
C TRP A 70 -17.96 -2.76 0.57
N PHE A 71 -18.34 -3.27 -0.60
CA PHE A 71 -18.18 -4.70 -0.93
C PHE A 71 -16.72 -5.14 -0.95
N ALA A 72 -15.82 -4.27 -1.41
CA ALA A 72 -14.40 -4.58 -1.45
C ALA A 72 -13.80 -4.59 -0.03
N ASP A 73 -14.24 -3.68 0.84
CA ASP A 73 -13.85 -3.65 2.25
C ASP A 73 -14.32 -4.89 3.01
N VAL A 74 -15.58 -5.29 2.84
CA VAL A 74 -16.13 -6.52 3.43
C VAL A 74 -15.38 -7.75 2.94
N LYS A 75 -15.20 -7.89 1.62
CA LYS A 75 -14.46 -9.01 1.04
C LYS A 75 -13.04 -9.10 1.60
N ASN A 76 -12.33 -7.97 1.67
CA ASN A 76 -10.96 -7.94 2.17
C ASN A 76 -10.92 -8.35 3.65
N THR A 77 -11.82 -7.79 4.47
CA THR A 77 -11.96 -8.13 5.90
C THR A 77 -12.18 -9.63 6.09
N LEU A 78 -13.08 -10.24 5.31
CA LEU A 78 -13.33 -11.68 5.36
C LEU A 78 -12.10 -12.50 4.95
N ILE A 79 -11.44 -12.16 3.85
CA ILE A 79 -10.23 -12.88 3.40
C ILE A 79 -9.15 -12.86 4.50
N HIS A 80 -8.88 -11.69 5.09
CA HIS A 80 -7.93 -11.57 6.20
C HIS A 80 -8.36 -12.40 7.41
N TRP A 81 -9.63 -12.32 7.80
CA TRP A 81 -10.18 -13.10 8.91
C TRP A 81 -9.98 -14.61 8.70
N PHE A 82 -10.44 -15.15 7.56
CA PHE A 82 -10.29 -16.57 7.24
C PHE A 82 -8.83 -17.02 7.16
N THR A 83 -7.93 -16.14 6.70
CA THR A 83 -6.48 -16.43 6.65
C THR A 83 -5.91 -16.57 8.06
N VAL A 84 -6.18 -15.59 8.94
CA VAL A 84 -5.70 -15.61 10.33
C VAL A 84 -6.27 -16.80 11.09
N THR A 85 -7.57 -17.04 11.00
CA THR A 85 -8.21 -18.19 11.66
C THR A 85 -7.72 -19.51 11.09
N GLY A 86 -7.46 -19.58 9.77
CA GLY A 86 -6.90 -20.78 9.13
C GLY A 86 -5.50 -21.09 9.63
N VAL A 87 -4.63 -20.09 9.75
CA VAL A 87 -3.29 -20.23 10.34
C VAL A 87 -3.37 -20.69 11.80
N LEU A 88 -4.26 -20.09 12.60
CA LEU A 88 -4.46 -20.47 14.00
C LEU A 88 -4.99 -21.89 14.16
N LEU A 89 -5.93 -22.33 13.31
CA LEU A 89 -6.46 -23.69 13.31
C LEU A 89 -5.38 -24.72 12.95
N ILE A 90 -4.58 -24.45 11.92
CA ILE A 90 -3.46 -25.32 11.53
C ILE A 90 -2.44 -25.40 12.67
N PHE A 91 -2.08 -24.26 13.26
CA PHE A 91 -1.14 -24.20 14.38
C PHE A 91 -1.67 -24.97 15.60
N GLY A 92 -2.91 -24.74 15.99
CA GLY A 92 -3.55 -25.41 17.11
C GLY A 92 -3.70 -26.92 16.89
N TYR A 93 -3.98 -27.35 15.65
CA TYR A 93 -4.07 -28.77 15.29
C TYR A 93 -2.72 -29.46 15.36
N THR A 94 -1.69 -28.91 14.71
CA THR A 94 -0.35 -29.50 14.67
C THR A 94 0.30 -29.58 16.05
N THR A 95 0.02 -28.61 16.92
CA THR A 95 0.55 -28.58 18.29
C THR A 95 -0.30 -29.37 19.29
N GLY A 96 -1.51 -29.78 18.92
CA GLY A 96 -2.47 -30.44 19.83
C GLY A 96 -3.15 -29.49 20.84
N TYR A 97 -2.89 -28.18 20.78
CA TYR A 97 -3.47 -27.21 21.71
C TYR A 97 -4.98 -27.00 21.52
N LEU A 98 -5.59 -27.39 20.39
CA LEU A 98 -7.04 -27.23 20.18
C LEU A 98 -7.89 -27.87 21.29
N VAL A 99 -7.40 -28.97 21.90
CA VAL A 99 -8.10 -29.68 22.98
C VAL A 99 -8.19 -28.86 24.27
N LYS A 100 -7.32 -27.85 24.44
CA LYS A 100 -7.34 -26.94 25.61
C LYS A 100 -8.42 -25.88 25.53
N PHE A 101 -9.04 -25.68 24.38
CA PHE A 101 -10.04 -24.64 24.18
C PHE A 101 -11.43 -25.24 24.05
N SER A 102 -12.42 -24.56 24.64
CA SER A 102 -13.81 -24.92 24.42
C SER A 102 -14.23 -24.67 22.97
N LEU A 103 -14.76 -25.70 22.31
CA LEU A 103 -15.24 -25.63 20.94
C LEU A 103 -16.34 -24.58 20.77
N THR A 104 -17.23 -24.44 21.75
CA THR A 104 -18.32 -23.44 21.68
C THR A 104 -17.78 -22.01 21.75
N VAL A 105 -16.74 -21.76 22.56
CA VAL A 105 -16.07 -20.45 22.62
C VAL A 105 -15.41 -20.13 21.28
N LEU A 106 -14.67 -21.09 20.72
CA LEU A 106 -13.98 -20.90 19.44
C LEU A 106 -14.95 -20.67 18.28
N LEU A 107 -16.06 -21.42 18.23
CA LEU A 107 -17.08 -21.27 17.18
C LEU A 107 -17.80 -19.92 17.26
N ASP A 108 -18.22 -19.51 18.46
CA ASP A 108 -18.86 -18.22 18.66
C ASP A 108 -17.92 -17.07 18.30
N TRP A 109 -16.66 -17.14 18.76
CA TRP A 109 -15.65 -16.15 18.42
C TRP A 109 -15.38 -16.12 16.91
N PHE A 110 -15.34 -17.27 16.26
CA PHE A 110 -15.15 -17.40 14.81
C PHE A 110 -16.25 -16.68 14.01
N VAL A 111 -17.50 -16.80 14.44
CA VAL A 111 -18.68 -16.23 13.75
C VAL A 111 -18.92 -14.76 14.12
N ALA A 112 -18.77 -14.40 15.40
CA ALA A 112 -19.11 -13.07 15.89
C ALA A 112 -18.07 -12.00 15.47
N THR A 113 -16.79 -12.34 15.50
CA THR A 113 -15.70 -11.39 15.22
C THR A 113 -15.79 -10.73 13.83
N PRO A 114 -15.99 -11.44 12.70
CA PRO A 114 -16.06 -10.79 11.39
C PRO A 114 -17.25 -9.84 11.27
N ILE A 115 -18.37 -10.12 11.95
CA ILE A 115 -19.54 -9.23 11.99
C ILE A 115 -19.16 -7.92 12.68
N VAL A 116 -18.51 -8.01 13.85
CA VAL A 116 -18.06 -6.84 14.61
C VAL A 116 -17.01 -6.04 13.85
N LEU A 117 -16.06 -6.69 13.17
CA LEU A 117 -15.06 -6.02 12.34
C LEU A 117 -15.71 -5.24 11.18
N VAL A 118 -16.64 -5.86 10.46
CA VAL A 118 -17.35 -5.20 9.35
C VAL A 118 -18.15 -4.00 9.85
N LEU A 119 -18.87 -4.14 10.98
CA LEU A 119 -19.60 -3.03 11.59
C LEU A 119 -18.67 -1.91 12.06
N ALA A 120 -17.55 -2.25 12.70
CA ALA A 120 -16.55 -1.28 13.13
C ALA A 120 -15.97 -0.52 11.94
N HIS A 121 -15.61 -1.20 10.85
CA HIS A 121 -15.12 -0.57 9.63
C HIS A 121 -16.15 0.37 8.99
N ASP A 122 -17.43 -0.02 8.96
CA ASP A 122 -18.51 0.82 8.44
C ASP A 122 -18.74 2.07 9.31
N VAL A 123 -18.82 1.91 10.64
CA VAL A 123 -18.98 3.03 11.59
C VAL A 123 -17.80 3.99 11.53
N VAL A 124 -16.58 3.47 11.62
CA VAL A 124 -15.34 4.26 11.55
C VAL A 124 -15.20 4.92 10.17
N GLY A 125 -15.55 4.20 9.11
CA GLY A 125 -15.58 4.71 7.74
C GLY A 125 -16.49 5.92 7.59
N ARG A 126 -17.75 5.80 8.05
CA ARG A 126 -18.76 6.88 8.02
C ARG A 126 -18.35 8.08 8.85
N TYR A 127 -17.80 7.84 10.05
CA TYR A 127 -17.30 8.90 10.91
C TYR A 127 -16.18 9.69 10.24
N LEU A 128 -15.24 8.99 9.60
CA LEU A 128 -14.09 9.62 8.95
C LEU A 128 -14.43 10.25 7.60
N SER A 129 -15.55 9.85 6.98
CA SER A 129 -16.10 10.53 5.80
C SER A 129 -17.10 11.65 6.15
N SER A 130 -17.41 11.85 7.44
CA SER A 130 -18.36 12.88 7.84
C SER A 130 -17.81 14.29 7.57
N GLU A 131 -18.68 15.21 7.18
CA GLU A 131 -18.31 16.60 6.90
C GLU A 131 -17.66 17.26 8.12
N SER A 132 -18.14 16.96 9.33
CA SER A 132 -17.57 17.47 10.59
C SER A 132 -16.12 17.03 10.80
N TYR A 133 -15.79 15.77 10.52
CA TYR A 133 -14.42 15.28 10.61
C TYR A 133 -13.54 15.93 9.54
N LEU A 134 -14.01 15.95 8.29
CA LEU A 134 -13.27 16.56 7.18
C LEU A 134 -13.04 18.06 7.40
N ALA A 135 -13.98 18.77 8.03
CA ALA A 135 -13.83 20.17 8.42
C ALA A 135 -12.71 20.36 9.47
N THR A 136 -12.54 19.41 10.39
CA THR A 136 -11.51 19.47 11.43
C THR A 136 -10.09 19.27 10.88
N ILE A 137 -9.96 18.46 9.83
CA ILE A 137 -8.67 18.17 9.20
C ILE A 137 -8.44 18.96 7.91
N LYS A 138 -9.33 19.93 7.61
CA LYS A 138 -9.32 20.66 6.35
C LYS A 138 -8.04 21.49 6.24
N LYS A 139 -7.26 21.29 5.18
CA LYS A 139 -6.06 22.06 4.88
C LYS A 139 -6.31 23.02 3.74
N THR A 140 -5.91 24.27 3.91
CA THR A 140 -5.99 25.28 2.87
C THR A 140 -4.86 25.09 1.86
N ALA A 141 -5.18 25.17 0.57
CA ALA A 141 -4.20 24.98 -0.48
C ALA A 141 -4.30 26.04 -1.58
N ILE A 142 -3.18 26.30 -2.23
CA ILE A 142 -3.07 27.09 -3.46
C ILE A 142 -2.33 26.29 -4.52
N ILE A 143 -2.56 26.62 -5.79
CA ILE A 143 -1.85 26.04 -6.93
C ILE A 143 -1.06 27.16 -7.62
N VAL A 144 0.23 26.93 -7.83
CA VAL A 144 1.12 27.79 -8.61
C VAL A 144 1.25 27.18 -10.00
N GLY A 145 0.73 27.87 -11.03
CA GLY A 145 0.54 27.39 -12.40
C GLY A 145 -0.94 27.29 -12.77
N ASP A 146 -1.42 28.23 -13.57
CA ASP A 146 -2.76 28.27 -14.19
C ASP A 146 -2.72 27.55 -15.55
N ASN A 147 -2.49 26.23 -15.51
CA ASN A 147 -2.32 25.39 -16.69
C ASN A 147 -3.08 24.06 -16.57
N ASP A 148 -3.02 23.24 -17.62
CA ASP A 148 -3.71 21.94 -17.68
C ASP A 148 -3.35 21.01 -16.50
N LEU A 149 -2.10 21.04 -16.03
CA LEU A 149 -1.65 20.24 -14.88
C LEU A 149 -2.31 20.73 -13.58
N GLY A 150 -2.36 22.05 -13.37
CA GLY A 150 -3.08 22.68 -12.26
C GLY A 150 -4.58 22.40 -12.29
N TYR A 151 -5.21 22.42 -13.47
CA TYR A 151 -6.62 22.09 -13.64
C TYR A 151 -6.91 20.62 -13.35
N GLN A 152 -6.11 19.70 -13.85
CA GLN A 152 -6.24 18.27 -13.54
C GLN A 152 -6.09 18.00 -12.04
N LEU A 153 -5.12 18.64 -11.38
CA LEU A 153 -4.94 18.53 -9.94
C LEU A 153 -6.17 19.04 -9.18
N SER A 154 -6.63 20.26 -9.49
CA SER A 154 -7.81 20.85 -8.86
C SER A 154 -9.06 20.01 -9.06
N GLY A 155 -9.24 19.43 -10.26
CA GLY A 155 -10.33 18.53 -10.60
C GLY A 155 -10.32 17.29 -9.72
N ARG A 156 -9.14 16.68 -9.51
CA ARG A 156 -8.96 15.50 -8.65
C ARG A 156 -9.16 15.84 -7.17
N ILE A 157 -8.70 17.00 -6.71
CA ILE A 157 -8.91 17.49 -5.34
C ILE A 157 -10.40 17.64 -5.06
N GLN A 158 -11.12 18.36 -5.92
CA GLN A 158 -12.55 18.61 -5.73
C GLN A 158 -13.42 17.37 -5.94
N ALA A 159 -13.02 16.46 -6.83
CA ALA A 159 -13.74 15.20 -7.04
C ALA A 159 -13.64 14.23 -5.84
N ASN A 160 -12.72 14.46 -4.89
CA ASN A 160 -12.52 13.58 -3.74
C ASN A 160 -12.51 14.39 -2.44
N PRO A 161 -13.69 14.64 -1.83
CA PRO A 161 -13.80 15.38 -0.57
C PRO A 161 -12.96 14.80 0.59
N THR A 162 -12.65 13.50 0.54
CA THR A 162 -11.80 12.80 1.52
C THR A 162 -10.38 13.37 1.63
N TYR A 163 -9.89 14.11 0.63
CA TYR A 163 -8.60 14.80 0.76
C TYR A 163 -8.64 15.94 1.76
N ALA A 164 -9.83 16.45 2.11
CA ALA A 164 -10.00 17.57 3.04
C ALA A 164 -9.14 18.78 2.64
N ILE A 165 -9.06 19.10 1.34
CA ILE A 165 -8.30 20.25 0.85
C ILE A 165 -9.27 21.35 0.45
N ASP A 166 -9.05 22.56 0.97
CA ASP A 166 -9.74 23.78 0.58
C ASP A 166 -8.90 24.57 -0.42
N LEU A 167 -9.17 24.40 -1.71
CA LEU A 167 -8.43 25.12 -2.75
C LEU A 167 -8.88 26.59 -2.78
N LYS A 168 -7.98 27.51 -2.42
CA LYS A 168 -8.26 28.95 -2.37
C LYS A 168 -8.13 29.65 -3.71
N GLY A 169 -7.20 29.22 -4.56
CA GLY A 169 -7.00 29.81 -5.88
C GLY A 169 -5.69 29.43 -6.55
N TYR A 170 -5.48 30.02 -7.72
CA TYR A 170 -4.30 29.84 -8.57
C TYR A 170 -3.41 31.08 -8.54
N PHE A 171 -2.12 30.87 -8.80
CA PHE A 171 -1.13 31.92 -9.02
C PHE A 171 -0.34 31.62 -10.29
N ASP A 172 -0.29 32.57 -11.21
CA ASP A 172 0.46 32.46 -12.46
C ASP A 172 0.85 33.86 -12.94
N ASP A 173 2.00 33.98 -13.59
CA ASP A 173 2.48 35.23 -14.18
C ASP A 173 1.83 35.52 -15.55
N ILE A 174 1.20 34.52 -16.17
CA ILE A 174 0.50 34.72 -17.44
C ILE A 174 -0.74 35.57 -17.17
N ALA A 175 -0.76 36.75 -17.81
CA ALA A 175 -1.86 37.70 -17.74
C ALA A 175 -3.20 37.01 -17.97
N LEU A 176 -4.25 37.55 -17.33
CA LEU A 176 -5.68 37.19 -17.33
C LEU A 176 -6.31 37.02 -18.74
N ASP A 177 -5.72 36.24 -19.63
CA ASP A 177 -6.26 35.94 -20.94
C ASP A 177 -7.16 34.71 -20.76
N SER A 178 -8.42 35.00 -20.48
CA SER A 178 -9.53 34.09 -20.18
C SER A 178 -9.90 33.12 -21.32
N THR A 179 -8.97 32.79 -22.21
CA THR A 179 -9.19 32.07 -23.47
C THR A 179 -8.29 30.86 -23.69
N ARG A 180 -7.43 30.48 -22.74
CA ARG A 180 -6.62 29.26 -22.84
C ARG A 180 -7.14 28.13 -21.94
N GLY A 181 -7.78 27.15 -22.56
CA GLY A 181 -8.04 25.83 -21.98
C GLY A 181 -9.49 25.39 -22.10
N SER A 182 -9.69 24.17 -22.58
CA SER A 182 -10.97 23.44 -22.64
C SER A 182 -11.52 23.05 -21.25
N PHE A 183 -10.87 23.48 -20.16
CA PHE A 183 -11.21 23.14 -18.78
C PHE A 183 -11.58 24.41 -17.99
N GLU A 184 -12.74 24.38 -17.33
CA GLU A 184 -13.20 25.47 -16.48
C GLU A 184 -12.36 25.58 -15.20
N ARG A 185 -11.94 26.82 -14.87
CA ARG A 185 -11.28 27.14 -13.60
C ARG A 185 -12.24 26.90 -12.44
N LYS A 186 -11.81 26.08 -11.47
CA LYS A 186 -12.64 25.73 -10.30
C LYS A 186 -12.35 26.56 -9.05
N ALA A 187 -11.41 27.50 -9.15
CA ALA A 187 -11.03 28.48 -8.14
C ALA A 187 -10.48 29.74 -8.85
N PRO A 188 -10.48 30.93 -8.21
CA PRO A 188 -10.04 32.17 -8.86
C PRO A 188 -8.52 32.20 -9.08
N LEU A 189 -8.07 32.93 -10.12
CA LEU A 189 -6.69 33.38 -10.26
C LEU A 189 -6.50 34.58 -9.33
N ILE A 190 -5.64 34.46 -8.32
CA ILE A 190 -5.49 35.45 -7.25
C ILE A 190 -4.44 36.50 -7.59
N GLY A 191 -3.32 36.09 -8.19
CA GLY A 191 -2.20 36.98 -8.48
C GLY A 191 -1.05 36.29 -9.18
N ALA A 192 0.09 36.98 -9.22
CA ALA A 192 1.32 36.49 -9.85
C ALA A 192 2.09 35.53 -8.92
N ILE A 193 3.05 34.79 -9.45
CA ILE A 193 3.83 33.81 -8.69
C ILE A 193 4.57 34.49 -7.53
N LEU A 194 5.03 35.73 -7.72
CA LEU A 194 5.73 36.51 -6.70
C LEU A 194 4.83 37.00 -5.56
N ASP A 195 3.50 36.97 -5.71
CA ASP A 195 2.55 37.36 -4.66
C ASP A 195 2.31 36.23 -3.64
N VAL A 196 2.69 35.00 -3.99
CA VAL A 196 2.47 33.79 -3.18
C VAL A 196 3.01 33.93 -1.74
N PRO A 197 4.25 34.38 -1.49
CA PRO A 197 4.77 34.47 -0.12
C PRO A 197 3.95 35.39 0.79
N ASN A 198 3.50 36.54 0.25
CA ASN A 198 2.67 37.48 0.98
C ASN A 198 1.28 36.89 1.26
N TYR A 199 0.69 36.25 0.25
CA TYR A 199 -0.61 35.60 0.39
C TYR A 199 -0.59 34.46 1.42
N VAL A 200 0.43 33.61 1.39
CA VAL A 200 0.61 32.49 2.34
C VAL A 200 0.66 32.99 3.78
N LYS A 201 1.39 34.09 4.03
CA LYS A 201 1.52 34.71 5.36
C LYS A 201 0.19 35.33 5.84
N GLN A 202 -0.56 35.97 4.95
CA GLN A 202 -1.81 36.64 5.30
C GLN A 202 -2.99 35.69 5.50
N HIS A 203 -3.01 34.58 4.76
CA HIS A 203 -4.16 33.66 4.70
C HIS A 203 -3.92 32.30 5.35
N ALA A 204 -2.78 32.11 6.04
CA ALA A 204 -2.40 30.88 6.75
C ALA A 204 -2.53 29.63 5.86
N ILE A 205 -1.89 29.66 4.69
CA ILE A 205 -1.97 28.57 3.72
C ILE A 205 -1.14 27.36 4.19
N ASP A 206 -1.76 26.18 4.25
CA ASP A 206 -1.13 24.94 4.70
C ASP A 206 -0.31 24.26 3.60
N ILE A 207 -0.78 24.33 2.35
CA ILE A 207 -0.25 23.56 1.22
C ILE A 207 -0.07 24.43 -0.02
N ILE A 208 1.10 24.32 -0.65
CA ILE A 208 1.42 24.98 -1.92
C ILE A 208 1.74 23.91 -2.96
N TYR A 209 0.92 23.79 -3.99
CA TYR A 209 1.17 22.90 -5.12
C TYR A 209 1.85 23.67 -6.26
N ILE A 210 3.04 23.26 -6.68
CA ILE A 210 3.76 23.82 -7.82
C ILE A 210 3.48 22.93 -9.03
N ALA A 211 2.62 23.40 -9.93
CA ALA A 211 2.22 22.72 -11.16
C ALA A 211 2.86 23.38 -12.39
N LEU A 212 4.10 23.84 -12.26
CA LEU A 212 4.85 24.45 -13.36
C LEU A 212 5.72 23.38 -14.06
N PRO A 213 5.97 23.50 -15.37
CA PRO A 213 6.87 22.59 -16.08
C PRO A 213 8.27 22.59 -15.44
N ALA A 214 8.91 21.42 -15.39
CA ALA A 214 10.17 21.16 -14.67
C ALA A 214 11.42 21.83 -15.28
N SER A 215 11.25 22.90 -16.06
CA SER A 215 12.34 23.72 -16.54
C SER A 215 13.00 24.43 -15.34
N PRO A 216 14.33 24.61 -15.32
CA PRO A 216 15.03 25.39 -14.31
C PRO A 216 14.61 26.87 -14.44
N ASP A 217 13.47 27.19 -13.85
CA ASP A 217 12.93 28.54 -13.80
C ASP A 217 13.46 29.23 -12.55
N SER A 218 14.29 30.25 -12.75
CA SER A 218 14.82 31.13 -11.71
C SER A 218 13.72 31.64 -10.76
N LYS A 219 12.48 31.78 -11.24
CA LYS A 219 11.33 32.23 -10.46
C LYS A 219 10.88 31.22 -9.40
N VAL A 220 10.95 29.92 -9.71
CA VAL A 220 10.58 28.88 -8.75
C VAL A 220 11.60 28.81 -7.62
N ILE A 221 12.89 28.94 -7.94
CA ILE A 221 13.96 29.01 -6.93
C ILE A 221 13.76 30.23 -6.02
N LEU A 222 13.47 31.40 -6.61
CA LEU A 222 13.19 32.63 -5.87
C LEU A 222 11.94 32.50 -4.98
N LEU A 223 10.87 31.89 -5.49
CA LEU A 223 9.67 31.59 -4.72
C LEU A 223 9.99 30.70 -3.52
N LEU A 224 10.74 29.61 -3.72
CA LEU A 224 11.14 28.70 -2.65
C LEU A 224 11.99 29.43 -1.60
N ASP A 225 12.88 30.33 -2.02
CA ASP A 225 13.69 31.15 -1.10
C ASP A 225 12.82 32.03 -0.20
N HIS A 226 11.81 32.69 -0.76
CA HIS A 226 10.86 33.51 0.00
C HIS A 226 9.88 32.71 0.88
N LEU A 227 9.73 31.40 0.63
CA LEU A 227 8.86 30.51 1.41
C LEU A 227 9.60 29.75 2.53
N LYS A 228 10.92 29.89 2.65
CA LYS A 228 11.73 29.21 3.68
C LYS A 228 11.27 29.46 5.11
N ASP A 229 10.77 30.67 5.39
CA ASP A 229 10.29 31.06 6.72
C ASP A 229 8.80 30.72 6.96
N THR A 230 8.17 29.98 6.05
CA THR A 230 6.77 29.56 6.18
C THR A 230 6.68 28.12 6.65
N THR A 231 5.59 27.78 7.34
CA THR A 231 5.26 26.39 7.73
C THR A 231 4.48 25.64 6.65
N ALA A 232 4.26 26.27 5.50
CA ALA A 232 3.48 25.70 4.42
C ALA A 232 4.24 24.53 3.79
N SER A 233 3.54 23.43 3.53
CA SER A 233 4.11 22.27 2.86
C SER A 233 4.09 22.50 1.34
N ILE A 234 5.26 22.46 0.71
CA ILE A 234 5.41 22.71 -0.73
C ILE A 234 5.51 21.36 -1.47
N TYR A 235 4.66 21.16 -2.47
CA TYR A 235 4.63 19.94 -3.28
C TYR A 235 4.82 20.28 -4.76
N PHE A 236 5.78 19.64 -5.41
CA PHE A 236 5.87 19.66 -6.87
C PHE A 236 4.93 18.63 -7.48
N VAL A 237 4.15 19.08 -8.45
CA VAL A 237 3.26 18.25 -9.25
C VAL A 237 4.03 17.92 -10.52
N PRO A 238 4.49 16.68 -10.71
CA PRO A 238 5.25 16.35 -11.89
C PRO A 238 4.33 16.29 -13.11
N ASP A 239 4.83 16.80 -14.24
CA ASP A 239 4.20 16.67 -15.54
C ASP A 239 4.43 15.26 -16.10
N PHE A 240 3.59 14.31 -15.69
CA PHE A 240 3.62 12.95 -16.21
C PHE A 240 2.34 12.69 -17.02
N PHE A 241 2.39 12.93 -18.32
CA PHE A 241 1.36 12.51 -19.29
C PHE A 241 1.20 10.97 -19.44
N LEU A 242 1.87 10.16 -18.62
CA LEU A 242 1.94 8.70 -18.75
C LEU A 242 1.55 8.00 -17.44
N THR A 243 0.33 8.27 -16.96
CA THR A 243 -0.20 7.73 -15.70
C THR A 243 -0.47 6.22 -15.66
N ASP A 244 -0.05 5.43 -16.65
CA ASP A 244 -0.25 3.97 -16.65
C ASP A 244 1.05 3.13 -16.65
N LEU A 245 2.25 3.72 -16.72
CA LEU A 245 3.48 2.91 -16.94
C LEU A 245 4.61 3.03 -15.91
N ILE A 246 4.67 4.06 -15.07
CA ILE A 246 5.91 4.33 -14.31
C ILE A 246 5.63 4.46 -12.80
N GLN A 247 6.14 3.49 -12.05
CA GLN A 247 6.16 3.50 -10.58
C GLN A 247 7.37 4.31 -10.11
N ALA A 248 7.32 5.62 -10.31
CA ALA A 248 8.42 6.50 -9.93
C ALA A 248 8.64 6.46 -8.41
N ARG A 249 9.82 6.01 -7.96
CA ARG A 249 10.31 6.24 -6.60
C ARG A 249 11.38 7.32 -6.63
N ILE A 250 11.36 8.17 -5.61
CA ILE A 250 12.41 9.14 -5.32
C ILE A 250 13.44 8.39 -4.47
N ASP A 251 14.67 8.31 -4.95
CA ASP A 251 15.83 7.77 -4.23
C ASP A 251 16.86 8.88 -4.01
N ASP A 252 17.83 8.65 -3.13
CA ASP A 252 18.91 9.60 -2.82
C ASP A 252 20.26 8.98 -3.16
N ILE A 253 21.02 9.65 -4.03
CA ILE A 253 22.41 9.31 -4.31
C ILE A 253 23.27 10.49 -3.88
N ASP A 254 23.92 10.36 -2.72
CA ASP A 254 24.82 11.36 -2.14
C ASP A 254 24.17 12.76 -1.99
N GLY A 255 22.92 12.80 -1.51
CA GLY A 255 22.15 14.04 -1.33
C GLY A 255 21.49 14.56 -2.61
N MET A 256 21.64 13.87 -3.75
CA MET A 256 20.94 14.18 -4.99
C MET A 256 19.65 13.34 -5.10
N PRO A 257 18.46 13.97 -5.07
CA PRO A 257 17.22 13.25 -5.29
C PRO A 257 17.14 12.80 -6.76
N VAL A 258 17.08 11.50 -6.98
CA VAL A 258 16.93 10.89 -8.31
C VAL A 258 15.57 10.20 -8.43
N VAL A 259 14.93 10.31 -9.60
CA VAL A 259 13.63 9.69 -9.87
C VAL A 259 13.85 8.46 -10.75
N ALA A 260 13.64 7.28 -10.18
CA ALA A 260 13.75 6.03 -10.92
C ALA A 260 12.49 5.80 -11.77
N VAL A 261 12.64 5.76 -13.10
CA VAL A 261 11.53 5.63 -14.07
C VAL A 261 11.11 4.16 -14.28
N CYS A 262 12.05 3.22 -14.17
CA CYS A 262 11.76 1.78 -14.24
C CYS A 262 12.68 1.03 -13.27
N GLU A 263 12.11 0.41 -12.24
CA GLU A 263 12.79 -0.63 -11.48
C GLU A 263 12.09 -1.98 -11.67
N THR A 264 12.86 -3.07 -11.60
CA THR A 264 12.26 -4.40 -11.44
C THR A 264 11.56 -4.47 -10.08
N PRO A 265 10.31 -4.96 -9.98
CA PRO A 265 9.47 -4.86 -8.78
C PRO A 265 9.94 -5.70 -7.57
N PHE A 266 11.14 -6.27 -7.64
CA PHE A 266 11.75 -7.10 -6.60
C PHE A 266 13.05 -6.45 -6.10
N SER A 267 12.92 -5.36 -5.34
CA SER A 267 14.03 -4.77 -4.58
C SER A 267 13.97 -5.15 -3.09
N GLY A 268 15.15 -5.27 -2.47
CA GLY A 268 15.31 -5.60 -1.06
C GLY A 268 14.78 -6.99 -0.64
N ILE A 269 14.11 -7.02 0.51
CA ILE A 269 13.61 -8.24 1.19
C ILE A 269 12.66 -9.07 0.30
N HIS A 270 11.90 -8.44 -0.59
CA HIS A 270 10.98 -9.14 -1.49
C HIS A 270 11.71 -10.08 -2.46
N ARG A 271 12.93 -9.73 -2.88
CA ARG A 271 13.78 -10.60 -3.71
C ARG A 271 14.23 -11.84 -2.93
N ILE A 272 14.57 -11.67 -1.65
CA ILE A 272 14.98 -12.76 -0.77
C ILE A 272 13.80 -13.70 -0.53
N ILE A 273 12.61 -13.17 -0.22
CA ILE A 273 11.39 -13.97 -0.03
C ILE A 273 11.06 -14.76 -1.29
N LYS A 274 11.09 -14.11 -2.47
CA LYS A 274 10.84 -14.79 -3.74
C LYS A 274 11.86 -15.91 -4.00
N ARG A 275 13.14 -15.65 -3.73
CA ARG A 275 14.20 -16.66 -3.88
C ARG A 275 13.99 -17.85 -2.95
N LEU A 276 13.65 -17.62 -1.69
CA LEU A 276 13.34 -18.68 -0.74
C LEU A 276 12.12 -19.49 -1.18
N SER A 277 11.06 -18.81 -1.63
CA SER A 277 9.86 -19.46 -2.17
C SER A 277 10.18 -20.36 -3.35
N ASP A 278 10.99 -19.89 -4.30
CA ASP A 278 11.34 -20.66 -5.49
C ASP A 278 12.19 -21.88 -5.14
N VAL A 279 13.12 -21.74 -4.19
CA VAL A 279 13.94 -22.86 -3.70
C VAL A 279 13.08 -23.91 -2.99
N ILE A 280 12.23 -23.50 -2.04
CA ILE A 280 11.37 -24.42 -1.29
C ILE A 280 10.42 -25.16 -2.23
N LEU A 281 9.75 -24.43 -3.14
CA LEU A 281 8.80 -25.04 -4.08
C LEU A 281 9.51 -26.01 -5.04
N ALA A 282 10.67 -25.62 -5.58
CA ALA A 282 11.47 -26.51 -6.43
C ALA A 282 11.90 -27.77 -5.69
N THR A 283 12.36 -27.66 -4.44
CA THR A 283 12.76 -28.82 -3.62
C THR A 283 11.58 -29.75 -3.34
N VAL A 284 10.41 -29.22 -2.98
CA VAL A 284 9.21 -30.03 -2.72
C VAL A 284 8.77 -30.79 -3.97
N ILE A 285 8.68 -30.09 -5.12
CA ILE A 285 8.31 -30.73 -6.40
C ILE A 285 9.32 -31.81 -6.78
N LEU A 286 10.61 -31.54 -6.62
CA LEU A 286 11.67 -32.49 -6.96
C LEU A 286 11.63 -33.73 -6.05
N LEU A 287 11.37 -33.57 -4.75
CA LEU A 287 11.18 -34.70 -3.82
C LEU A 287 9.97 -35.55 -4.21
N LEU A 288 8.83 -34.92 -4.54
CA LEU A 288 7.61 -35.63 -4.94
C LEU A 288 7.78 -36.42 -6.24
N ILE A 289 8.52 -35.87 -7.21
CA ILE A 289 8.74 -36.51 -8.52
C ILE A 289 9.95 -37.47 -8.51
N SER A 290 10.86 -37.36 -7.53
CA SER A 290 12.06 -38.21 -7.42
C SER A 290 11.81 -39.72 -7.44
N PRO A 291 10.79 -40.31 -6.75
CA PRO A 291 10.54 -41.75 -6.83
C PRO A 291 10.12 -42.18 -8.24
N LEU A 292 9.31 -41.38 -8.93
CA LEU A 292 8.93 -41.64 -10.32
C LEU A 292 10.14 -41.55 -11.25
N MET A 293 10.98 -40.54 -11.09
CA MET A 293 12.22 -40.41 -11.86
C MET A 293 13.17 -41.58 -11.61
N LEU A 294 13.24 -42.09 -10.38
CA LEU A 294 14.06 -43.26 -10.03
C LEU A 294 13.54 -44.53 -10.69
N LEU A 295 12.22 -44.74 -10.71
CA LEU A 295 11.59 -45.86 -11.43
C LEU A 295 11.85 -45.79 -12.94
N LEU A 296 11.72 -44.60 -13.55
CA LEU A 296 12.04 -44.40 -14.96
C LEU A 296 13.53 -44.63 -15.24
N ALA A 297 14.41 -44.17 -14.36
CA ALA A 297 15.85 -44.40 -14.46
C ALA A 297 16.21 -45.89 -14.40
N LEU A 298 15.59 -46.65 -13.49
CA LEU A 298 15.74 -48.10 -13.42
C LEU A 298 15.18 -48.77 -14.69
N GLY A 299 14.02 -48.34 -15.17
CA GLY A 299 13.40 -48.86 -16.40
C GLY A 299 14.29 -48.66 -17.63
N VAL A 300 14.94 -47.51 -17.78
CA VAL A 300 15.90 -47.24 -18.86
C VAL A 300 17.14 -48.12 -18.73
N LYS A 301 17.64 -48.30 -17.50
CA LYS A 301 18.85 -49.10 -17.22
C LYS A 301 18.64 -50.61 -17.44
N LEU A 302 17.42 -51.09 -17.22
CA LEU A 302 17.02 -52.48 -17.44
C LEU A 302 16.64 -52.76 -18.90
N SER A 303 16.09 -51.77 -19.62
CA SER A 303 15.65 -51.93 -21.01
C SER A 303 16.73 -51.62 -22.05
N SER A 304 17.78 -50.86 -21.69
CA SER A 304 18.89 -50.54 -22.60
C SER A 304 20.25 -50.61 -21.89
N PRO A 305 21.35 -50.99 -22.59
CA PRO A 305 22.70 -50.95 -22.02
C PRO A 305 23.24 -49.50 -21.83
N GLY A 306 22.48 -48.48 -22.22
CA GLY A 306 22.89 -47.08 -22.18
C GLY A 306 22.92 -46.44 -20.78
N PRO A 307 23.54 -45.25 -20.65
CA PRO A 307 23.47 -44.44 -19.44
C PRO A 307 22.09 -43.80 -19.26
N ILE A 308 21.66 -43.59 -18.00
CA ILE A 308 20.36 -42.98 -17.64
C ILE A 308 20.26 -41.54 -18.15
N ILE A 309 21.37 -40.79 -18.10
CA ILE A 309 21.45 -39.42 -18.62
C ILE A 309 22.07 -39.50 -20.01
N PHE A 310 21.31 -39.05 -21.01
CA PHE A 310 21.76 -38.97 -22.39
C PHE A 310 22.87 -37.94 -22.51
N LYS A 311 23.95 -38.27 -23.20
CA LYS A 311 25.05 -37.34 -23.49
C LYS A 311 25.24 -37.28 -24.99
N GLN A 312 25.03 -36.11 -25.59
CA GLN A 312 25.26 -35.89 -27.02
C GLN A 312 26.49 -35.02 -27.24
N ARG A 313 27.40 -35.50 -28.10
CA ARG A 313 28.51 -34.70 -28.61
C ARG A 313 27.98 -33.82 -29.75
N ARG A 314 28.13 -32.50 -29.63
CA ARG A 314 27.83 -31.54 -30.70
C ARG A 314 29.07 -30.67 -30.94
N TYR A 315 29.23 -30.18 -32.16
CA TYR A 315 30.25 -29.18 -32.45
C TYR A 315 29.66 -27.79 -32.18
N GLY A 316 30.35 -27.01 -31.36
CA GLY A 316 30.03 -25.59 -31.17
C GLY A 316 30.39 -24.77 -32.41
N LEU A 317 30.07 -23.48 -32.37
CA LEU A 317 30.32 -22.52 -33.46
C LEU A 317 31.80 -22.50 -33.90
N ASP A 318 32.73 -22.80 -32.98
CA ASP A 318 34.18 -22.80 -33.22
C ASP A 318 34.75 -24.19 -33.60
N GLY A 319 33.90 -25.16 -33.97
CA GLY A 319 34.32 -26.51 -34.35
C GLY A 319 34.87 -27.35 -33.19
N ARG A 320 34.77 -26.87 -31.93
CA ARG A 320 35.16 -27.62 -30.73
C ARG A 320 34.01 -28.50 -30.27
N GLU A 321 34.33 -29.72 -29.88
CA GLU A 321 33.37 -30.69 -29.36
C GLU A 321 32.86 -30.24 -27.98
N ILE A 322 31.54 -30.13 -27.83
CA ILE A 322 30.84 -29.87 -26.56
C ILE A 322 29.94 -31.06 -26.22
N ILE A 323 29.89 -31.41 -24.94
CA ILE A 323 29.01 -32.47 -24.44
C ILE A 323 27.77 -31.81 -23.86
N VAL A 324 26.62 -32.09 -24.47
CA VAL A 324 25.30 -31.65 -24.00
C VAL A 324 24.64 -32.80 -23.26
N TYR A 325 24.15 -32.52 -22.05
CA TYR A 325 23.45 -33.45 -21.16
C TYR A 325 21.93 -33.18 -21.17
#